data_AF-A5D2G2-F1
#
_entry.id   AF-A5D2G2-F1
#
_cell.length_a   1.000
_cell.length_b   1.000
_cell.length_c   1.000
_cell.angle_alpha   90.00
_cell.angle_beta   90.00
_cell.angle_gamma   90.00
#
_symmetry.space_group_name_H-M   'P 1'
#
loop_
_entity.id
_entity.type
_entity.pdbx_description
1 polymer ?
#
loop_
_entity_poly.entity_id
_entity_poly.type
_entity_poly.pdbx_seq_one_letter_code
_entity_poly.pdbx_strand_id
1 'polypeptide(L)'
;MLKTAATGIPDGVPVRLAGPEPIPFIQRRPVVDVRTLASRAANEVVTVLAEHQEQEKKAGKSFLKRRQPKPDIDLITVADSLRGAVETEYRVSAARCEPAILELTEEHLSEIQQLQEQAVEMFAKDVLRAVDDYPELKEQVYSLCPALRPLPEPDLKALGDLQKKVDKAIGEAMSIHEDLIMSLRELDDLLKQEASLLAGTSMAGNGRIKRQAEHVRHELVRLLEKQEVCRQIKIPVARW
;
A
#
# COMPACT_ATOMS: atom_id res chain seq x y z
N MET A 1 -21.60 -63.53 55.53
CA MET A 1 -20.87 -63.80 54.28
C MET A 1 -21.36 -62.84 53.21
N LEU A 2 -20.57 -61.81 52.90
CA LEU A 2 -20.53 -61.10 51.63
C LEU A 2 -19.07 -60.65 51.48
N LYS A 3 -18.38 -61.18 50.46
CA LYS A 3 -17.03 -60.78 50.04
C LYS A 3 -17.15 -59.63 49.04
N THR A 4 -16.01 -58.93 48.85
CA THR A 4 -15.60 -57.96 47.81
C THR A 4 -15.65 -56.49 48.24
N ALA A 5 -14.70 -55.62 47.91
CA ALA A 5 -13.45 -55.75 47.15
C ALA A 5 -12.39 -54.84 47.80
N ALA A 6 -11.16 -55.32 47.87
CA ALA A 6 -10.00 -54.52 48.25
C ALA A 6 -9.66 -53.55 47.12
N THR A 7 -10.26 -52.35 47.12
CA THR A 7 -9.65 -51.20 46.45
C THR A 7 -8.61 -50.65 47.42
N GLY A 8 -7.34 -51.03 47.23
CA GLY A 8 -6.20 -50.60 48.04
C GLY A 8 -5.84 -49.12 47.88
N ILE A 9 -6.83 -48.23 47.98
CA ILE A 9 -6.65 -46.79 47.95
C ILE A 9 -6.74 -46.30 49.40
N PRO A 10 -5.64 -45.82 50.00
CA PRO A 10 -5.68 -45.27 51.35
C PRO A 10 -6.51 -43.97 51.39
N ASP A 11 -7.27 -43.81 52.47
CA ASP A 11 -8.09 -42.63 52.71
C ASP A 11 -7.23 -41.35 52.69
N GLY A 12 -7.60 -40.39 51.83
CA GLY A 12 -6.96 -39.07 51.78
C GLY A 12 -6.12 -38.78 50.52
N VAL A 13 -5.99 -39.71 49.58
CA VAL A 13 -5.38 -39.40 48.27
C VAL A 13 -6.44 -38.75 47.36
N PRO A 14 -6.24 -37.50 46.88
CA PRO A 14 -7.16 -36.91 45.93
C PRO A 14 -7.11 -37.70 44.63
N VAL A 15 -8.12 -38.55 44.40
CA VAL A 15 -8.35 -39.21 43.13
C VAL A 15 -8.65 -38.09 42.13
N ARG A 16 -7.67 -37.75 41.29
CA ARG A 16 -7.93 -36.95 40.09
C ARG A 16 -8.82 -37.80 39.21
N LEU A 17 -10.13 -37.55 39.29
CA LEU A 17 -11.06 -38.00 38.26
C LEU A 17 -10.47 -37.55 36.93
N ALA A 18 -10.15 -38.51 36.06
CA ALA A 18 -9.82 -38.19 34.68
C ALA A 18 -10.96 -37.30 34.19
N GLY A 19 -10.63 -36.06 33.80
CA GLY A 19 -11.62 -35.18 33.18
C GLY A 19 -12.24 -35.90 31.99
N PRO A 20 -13.47 -35.54 31.59
CA PRO A 20 -14.08 -36.13 30.40
C PRO A 20 -13.07 -36.07 29.26
N GLU A 21 -12.89 -37.18 28.56
CA GLU A 21 -12.05 -37.25 27.37
C GLU A 21 -12.38 -36.03 26.49
N PRO A 22 -11.37 -35.30 25.97
CA PRO A 22 -11.63 -34.16 25.13
C PRO A 22 -12.52 -34.64 23.98
N ILE A 23 -13.72 -34.04 23.88
CA ILE A 23 -14.64 -34.30 22.78
C ILE A 23 -13.81 -34.15 21.50
N PRO A 24 -13.74 -35.17 20.62
CA PRO A 24 -12.98 -35.05 19.39
C PRO A 24 -13.51 -33.83 18.66
N PHE A 25 -12.63 -32.86 18.41
CA PHE A 25 -12.99 -31.64 17.73
C PHE A 25 -13.43 -32.03 16.32
N ILE A 26 -14.75 -32.04 16.08
CA ILE A 26 -15.30 -32.37 14.77
C ILE A 26 -14.87 -31.26 13.81
N GLN A 27 -13.94 -31.59 12.93
CA GLN A 27 -13.44 -30.65 11.94
C GLN A 27 -14.51 -30.46 10.88
N ARG A 28 -15.09 -29.26 10.80
CA ARG A 28 -16.11 -28.92 9.78
C ARG A 28 -15.55 -28.17 8.58
N ARG A 29 -14.29 -27.73 8.67
CA ARG A 29 -13.62 -26.94 7.64
C ARG A 29 -12.17 -27.38 7.48
N PRO A 30 -11.62 -27.37 6.25
CA PRO A 30 -10.21 -27.60 6.03
C PRO A 30 -9.38 -26.54 6.77
N VAL A 31 -8.27 -26.96 7.37
CA VAL A 31 -7.31 -26.08 8.05
C VAL A 31 -5.94 -26.36 7.46
N VAL A 32 -5.31 -25.31 6.94
CA VAL A 32 -3.96 -25.36 6.39
C VAL A 32 -3.10 -24.36 7.15
N ASP A 33 -1.96 -24.81 7.67
CA ASP A 33 -1.01 -23.92 8.35
C ASP A 33 -0.04 -23.31 7.35
N VAL A 34 -0.55 -22.30 6.65
CA VAL A 34 0.16 -21.56 5.62
C VAL A 34 1.48 -20.96 6.14
N ARG A 35 1.50 -20.55 7.42
CA ARG A 35 2.68 -19.92 8.02
C ARG A 35 3.81 -20.93 8.18
N THR A 36 3.50 -22.12 8.69
CA THR A 36 4.50 -23.17 8.86
C THR A 36 5.07 -23.62 7.52
N LEU A 37 4.23 -23.76 6.49
CA LEU A 37 4.68 -24.08 5.13
C LEU A 37 5.60 -23.00 4.56
N ALA A 38 5.18 -21.73 4.61
CA ALA A 38 5.97 -20.61 4.09
C ALA A 38 7.32 -20.47 4.81
N SER A 39 7.33 -20.56 6.15
CA SER A 39 8.57 -20.45 6.93
C SER A 39 9.53 -21.62 6.70
N ARG A 40 9.03 -22.84 6.45
CA ARG A 40 9.90 -23.98 6.06
C ARG A 40 10.60 -23.72 4.74
N ALA A 41 9.83 -23.35 3.71
CA ALA A 41 10.39 -23.04 2.39
C ALA A 41 11.38 -21.86 2.45
N ALA A 42 11.05 -20.82 3.21
CA ALA A 42 11.97 -19.69 3.40
C ALA A 42 13.26 -20.12 4.12
N ASN A 43 13.16 -20.93 5.17
CA ASN A 43 14.32 -21.42 5.91
C ASN A 43 15.25 -22.28 5.04
N GLU A 44 14.71 -23.09 4.12
CA GLU A 44 15.53 -23.86 3.16
C GLU A 44 16.37 -22.93 2.29
N VAL A 45 15.75 -21.90 1.70
CA VAL A 45 16.45 -20.89 0.88
C VAL A 45 17.48 -20.12 1.72
N VAL A 46 17.10 -19.67 2.91
CA VAL A 46 17.97 -18.92 3.82
C VAL A 46 19.17 -19.77 4.26
N THR A 47 18.98 -21.06 4.50
CA THR A 47 20.07 -21.98 4.88
C THR A 47 21.07 -22.12 3.74
N VAL A 48 20.61 -22.30 2.50
CA VAL A 48 21.51 -22.36 1.32
C VAL A 48 22.30 -21.07 1.16
N LEU A 49 21.65 -19.92 1.34
CA LEU A 49 22.33 -18.62 1.29
C LEU A 49 23.34 -18.44 2.43
N ALA A 50 22.99 -18.85 3.65
CA ALA A 50 23.88 -18.81 4.80
C ALA A 50 25.10 -19.72 4.62
N GLU A 51 24.91 -20.94 4.11
CA GLU A 51 25.98 -21.88 3.77
C GLU A 51 26.92 -21.30 2.72
N HIS A 52 26.39 -20.65 1.68
CA HIS A 52 27.21 -19.96 0.68
C HIS A 52 28.03 -18.83 1.31
N GLN A 53 27.42 -17.98 2.14
CA GLN A 53 28.14 -16.91 2.84
C GLN A 53 29.21 -17.46 3.79
N GLU A 54 28.94 -18.57 4.49
CA GLU A 54 29.94 -19.23 5.31
C GLU A 54 31.09 -19.80 4.47
N GLN A 55 30.80 -20.39 3.32
CA GLN A 55 31.82 -20.90 2.39
C GLN A 55 32.68 -19.76 1.84
N GLU A 56 32.10 -18.60 1.50
CA GLU A 56 32.85 -17.40 1.11
C GLU A 56 33.73 -16.88 2.26
N LYS A 57 33.19 -16.82 3.49
CA LYS A 57 33.95 -16.38 4.67
C LYS A 57 35.09 -17.33 5.01
N LYS A 58 34.85 -18.66 4.97
CA LYS A 58 35.86 -19.72 5.18
C LYS A 58 36.89 -19.74 4.05
N ALA A 59 36.50 -19.37 2.83
CA ALA A 59 37.43 -19.28 1.69
C ALA A 59 38.50 -18.20 1.90
N GLY A 60 38.18 -17.12 2.64
CA GLY A 60 39.11 -16.23 3.34
C GLY A 60 40.21 -15.52 2.52
N LYS A 61 40.13 -14.18 2.44
CA LYS A 61 41.16 -13.12 2.22
C LYS A 61 42.50 -13.43 1.50
N SER A 62 42.56 -14.42 0.62
CA SER A 62 43.69 -14.63 -0.27
C SER A 62 43.39 -13.96 -1.60
N PHE A 63 44.24 -13.03 -2.02
CA PHE A 63 44.14 -12.28 -3.29
C PHE A 63 44.04 -13.17 -4.54
N LEU A 64 44.35 -14.48 -4.42
CA LEU A 64 44.38 -15.45 -5.52
C LEU A 64 43.27 -16.51 -5.51
N LYS A 65 42.37 -16.56 -4.51
CA LYS A 65 41.29 -17.56 -4.54
C LYS A 65 40.13 -17.09 -5.40
N ARG A 66 39.75 -17.92 -6.38
CA ARG A 66 38.56 -17.74 -7.22
C ARG A 66 37.33 -17.65 -6.31
N ARG A 67 36.50 -16.62 -6.52
CA ARG A 67 35.20 -16.49 -5.84
C ARG A 67 34.39 -17.76 -6.10
N GLN A 68 33.70 -18.25 -5.08
CA GLN A 68 32.78 -19.36 -5.26
C GLN A 68 31.66 -18.92 -6.21
N PRO A 69 31.15 -19.82 -7.07
CA PRO A 69 30.00 -19.50 -7.90
C PRO A 69 28.80 -19.21 -7.00
N LYS A 70 28.02 -18.18 -7.34
CA LYS A 70 26.77 -17.86 -6.66
C LYS A 70 25.86 -19.09 -6.64
N PRO A 71 25.04 -19.28 -5.60
CA PRO A 71 24.10 -20.39 -5.57
C PRO A 71 23.02 -20.16 -6.64
N ASP A 72 22.76 -21.19 -7.44
CA ASP A 72 21.71 -21.18 -8.45
C ASP A 72 20.38 -21.53 -7.78
N ILE A 73 19.64 -20.51 -7.35
CA ILE A 73 18.35 -20.64 -6.66
C ILE A 73 17.28 -20.03 -7.56
N ASP A 74 16.31 -20.84 -7.96
CA ASP A 74 15.12 -20.40 -8.67
C ASP A 74 13.93 -20.30 -7.70
N LEU A 75 13.64 -19.08 -7.23
CA LEU A 75 12.55 -18.85 -6.28
C LEU A 75 11.16 -19.14 -6.86
N ILE A 76 11.01 -19.14 -8.19
CA ILE A 76 9.75 -19.45 -8.85
C ILE A 76 9.41 -20.92 -8.65
N THR A 77 10.39 -21.81 -8.85
CA THR A 77 10.19 -23.24 -8.62
C THR A 77 9.85 -23.57 -7.16
N VAL A 78 10.46 -22.86 -6.21
CA VAL A 78 10.14 -22.99 -4.78
C VAL A 78 8.73 -22.52 -4.49
N ALA A 79 8.30 -21.40 -5.09
CA ALA A 79 6.94 -20.88 -4.94
C ALA A 79 5.89 -21.84 -5.54
N ASP A 80 6.17 -22.48 -6.68
CA ASP A 80 5.28 -23.48 -7.27
C ASP A 80 5.19 -24.76 -6.43
N SER A 81 6.31 -25.19 -5.85
CA SER A 81 6.32 -26.29 -4.86
C SER A 81 5.47 -25.96 -3.63
N LEU A 82 5.58 -24.74 -3.11
CA LEU A 82 4.79 -24.25 -1.98
C LEU A 82 3.29 -24.24 -2.32
N ARG A 83 2.91 -23.78 -3.51
CA ARG A 83 1.51 -23.80 -3.98
C ARG A 83 0.93 -25.22 -4.00
N GLY A 84 1.70 -26.18 -4.53
CA GLY A 84 1.33 -27.60 -4.53
C GLY A 84 1.23 -28.20 -3.12
N ALA A 85 2.11 -27.78 -2.20
CA ALA A 85 2.07 -28.21 -0.81
C ALA A 85 0.80 -27.72 -0.10
N VAL A 86 0.41 -26.46 -0.30
CA VAL A 86 -0.84 -25.88 0.24
C VAL A 86 -2.06 -26.64 -0.28
N GLU A 87 -2.12 -26.93 -1.57
CA GLU A 87 -3.22 -27.71 -2.16
C GLU A 87 -3.30 -29.13 -1.59
N THR A 88 -2.14 -29.76 -1.38
CA THR A 88 -2.05 -31.11 -0.81
C THR A 88 -2.51 -31.12 0.64
N GLU A 89 -2.03 -30.18 1.48
CA GLU A 89 -2.48 -30.06 2.87
C GLU A 89 -3.97 -29.75 2.96
N TYR A 90 -4.49 -28.88 2.08
CA TYR A 90 -5.91 -28.58 2.01
C TYR A 90 -6.72 -29.84 1.73
N ARG A 91 -6.34 -30.64 0.72
CA ARG A 91 -7.02 -31.92 0.39
C ARG A 91 -6.97 -32.92 1.53
N VAL A 92 -5.81 -33.07 2.18
CA VAL A 92 -5.66 -33.96 3.35
C VAL A 92 -6.56 -33.51 4.49
N SER A 93 -6.66 -32.19 4.73
CA SER A 93 -7.53 -31.64 5.76
C SER A 93 -9.02 -31.73 5.39
N ALA A 94 -9.36 -31.58 4.12
CA ALA A 94 -10.73 -31.68 3.60
C ALA A 94 -11.27 -33.11 3.73
N ALA A 95 -10.42 -34.12 3.49
CA ALA A 95 -10.76 -35.52 3.69
C ALA A 95 -11.01 -35.89 5.17
N ARG A 96 -10.47 -35.09 6.12
CA ARG A 96 -10.69 -35.26 7.57
C ARG A 96 -11.93 -34.53 8.09
N CYS A 97 -12.62 -33.76 7.25
CA CYS A 97 -13.82 -33.05 7.67
C CYS A 97 -15.02 -33.99 7.85
N GLU A 98 -16.02 -33.58 8.64
CA GLU A 98 -17.31 -34.28 8.75
C GLU A 98 -18.47 -33.37 8.29
N PRO A 99 -19.17 -33.69 7.18
CA PRO A 99 -18.88 -34.79 6.26
C PRO A 99 -17.58 -34.57 5.47
N ALA A 100 -16.95 -35.66 5.03
CA ALA A 100 -15.72 -35.61 4.27
C ALA A 100 -15.96 -34.95 2.90
N ILE A 101 -15.13 -33.96 2.58
CA ILE A 101 -15.20 -33.23 1.32
C ILE A 101 -14.30 -33.97 0.32
N LEU A 102 -14.91 -34.76 -0.57
CA LEU A 102 -14.20 -35.55 -1.58
C LEU A 102 -14.08 -34.83 -2.93
N GLU A 103 -15.09 -34.02 -3.27
CA GLU A 103 -15.12 -33.20 -4.48
C GLU A 103 -14.95 -31.73 -4.10
N LEU A 104 -13.97 -31.07 -4.71
CA LEU A 104 -13.71 -29.66 -4.48
C LEU A 104 -14.67 -28.84 -5.35
N THR A 105 -15.47 -27.99 -4.70
CA THR A 105 -16.33 -27.01 -5.37
C THR A 105 -15.53 -25.78 -5.80
N GLU A 106 -16.14 -24.91 -6.60
CA GLU A 106 -15.52 -23.63 -7.00
C GLU A 106 -15.14 -22.75 -5.79
N GLU A 107 -15.95 -22.78 -4.72
CA GLU A 107 -15.65 -22.07 -3.47
C GLU A 107 -14.34 -22.57 -2.84
N HIS A 108 -14.12 -23.89 -2.83
CA HIS A 108 -12.90 -24.48 -2.27
C HIS A 108 -11.67 -24.20 -3.12
N LEU A 109 -11.84 -24.17 -4.45
CA LEU A 109 -10.75 -23.75 -5.36
C LEU A 109 -10.37 -22.29 -5.11
N SER A 110 -11.34 -21.41 -4.87
CA SER A 110 -11.07 -20.02 -4.52
C SER A 110 -10.35 -19.88 -3.17
N GLU A 111 -10.77 -20.64 -2.15
CA GLU A 111 -10.08 -20.69 -0.86
C GLU A 111 -8.63 -21.18 -1.00
N ILE A 112 -8.40 -22.26 -1.75
CA ILE A 112 -7.04 -22.78 -2.02
C ILE A 112 -6.19 -21.69 -2.68
N GLN A 113 -6.73 -21.01 -3.69
CA GLN A 113 -5.99 -19.94 -4.37
C GLN A 113 -5.62 -18.80 -3.42
N GLN A 114 -6.54 -18.37 -2.54
CA GLN A 114 -6.24 -17.35 -1.52
C GLN A 114 -5.15 -17.81 -0.54
N LEU A 115 -5.22 -19.06 -0.08
CA LEU A 115 -4.21 -19.64 0.80
C LEU A 115 -2.85 -19.76 0.11
N GLN A 116 -2.83 -20.10 -1.18
CA GLN A 116 -1.62 -20.15 -2.00
C GLN A 116 -0.99 -18.76 -2.17
N GLU A 117 -1.80 -17.75 -2.50
CA GLU A 117 -1.35 -16.36 -2.61
C GLU A 117 -0.76 -15.87 -1.27
N GLN A 118 -1.44 -16.15 -0.15
CA GLN A 118 -0.97 -15.81 1.19
C GLN A 118 0.33 -16.55 1.55
N ALA A 119 0.48 -17.82 1.17
CA ALA A 119 1.70 -18.60 1.38
C ALA A 119 2.89 -17.98 0.66
N VAL A 120 2.70 -17.67 -0.62
CA VAL A 120 3.74 -17.06 -1.47
C VAL A 120 4.09 -15.68 -0.97
N GLU A 121 3.12 -14.87 -0.53
CA GLU A 121 3.39 -13.55 0.03
C GLU A 121 4.21 -13.62 1.33
N MET A 122 3.87 -14.54 2.24
CA MET A 122 4.64 -14.74 3.47
C MET A 122 6.06 -15.24 3.17
N PHE A 123 6.20 -16.22 2.28
CA PHE A 123 7.48 -16.70 1.81
C PHE A 123 8.33 -15.58 1.21
N ALA A 124 7.75 -14.78 0.30
CA ALA A 124 8.41 -13.66 -0.35
C ALA A 124 8.90 -12.62 0.67
N LYS A 125 8.09 -12.28 1.68
CA LYS A 125 8.48 -11.36 2.77
C LYS A 125 9.63 -11.89 3.61
N ASP A 126 9.61 -13.17 3.95
CA ASP A 126 10.65 -13.80 4.77
C ASP A 126 11.98 -13.91 4.00
N VAL A 127 11.92 -14.29 2.72
CA VAL A 127 13.09 -14.34 1.84
C VAL A 127 13.67 -12.95 1.58
N LEU A 128 12.82 -11.93 1.34
CA LEU A 128 13.26 -10.56 1.07
C LEU A 128 14.19 -9.99 2.16
N ARG A 129 13.95 -10.36 3.42
CA ARG A 129 14.78 -9.96 4.57
C ARG A 129 16.17 -10.59 4.57
N ALA A 130 16.34 -11.72 3.89
CA ALA A 130 17.58 -12.48 3.84
C ALA A 130 18.39 -12.24 2.57
N VAL A 131 17.74 -11.90 1.45
CA VAL A 131 18.40 -11.72 0.14
C VAL A 131 18.96 -10.31 -0.07
N ASP A 132 19.31 -9.60 1.01
CA ASP A 132 19.66 -8.18 0.92
C ASP A 132 20.84 -7.90 -0.02
N ASP A 133 21.83 -8.81 -0.01
CA ASP A 133 23.05 -8.76 -0.81
C ASP A 133 22.91 -9.38 -2.22
N TYR A 134 21.73 -9.91 -2.57
CA TYR A 134 21.49 -10.65 -3.81
C TYR A 134 20.41 -9.96 -4.68
N PRO A 135 20.80 -8.97 -5.51
CA PRO A 135 19.85 -8.19 -6.30
C PRO A 135 19.05 -9.03 -7.31
N GLU A 136 19.65 -10.08 -7.85
CA GLU A 136 19.00 -11.04 -8.77
C GLU A 136 17.85 -11.78 -8.08
N LEU A 137 18.03 -12.19 -6.82
CA LEU A 137 16.99 -12.84 -6.03
C LEU A 137 15.92 -11.85 -5.57
N LYS A 138 16.29 -10.59 -5.27
CA LYS A 138 15.31 -9.53 -4.98
C LYS A 138 14.37 -9.29 -6.16
N GLU A 139 14.89 -9.21 -7.38
CA GLU A 139 14.04 -9.05 -8.57
C GLU A 139 13.12 -10.26 -8.79
N GLN A 140 13.57 -11.49 -8.50
CA GLN A 140 12.69 -12.66 -8.50
C GLN A 140 11.61 -12.59 -7.40
N VAL A 141 11.92 -12.08 -6.21
CA VAL A 141 10.91 -11.85 -5.17
C VAL A 141 9.88 -10.80 -5.62
N TYR A 142 10.31 -9.72 -6.28
CA TYR A 142 9.41 -8.70 -6.81
C TYR A 142 8.57 -9.18 -7.99
N SER A 143 9.07 -10.12 -8.79
CA SER A 143 8.26 -10.73 -9.85
C SER A 143 7.19 -11.67 -9.28
N LEU A 144 7.49 -12.38 -8.18
CA LEU A 144 6.53 -13.20 -7.45
C LEU A 144 5.48 -12.38 -6.70
N CYS A 145 5.89 -11.26 -6.10
CA CYS A 145 5.04 -10.37 -5.32
C CYS A 145 5.33 -8.90 -5.64
N PRO A 146 4.69 -8.33 -6.69
CA PRO A 146 4.90 -6.94 -7.10
C PRO A 146 4.59 -5.91 -6.02
N ALA A 147 3.66 -6.23 -5.11
CA ALA A 147 3.27 -5.38 -3.98
C ALA A 147 4.41 -5.15 -2.96
N LEU A 148 5.43 -6.02 -2.93
CA LEU A 148 6.59 -5.86 -2.06
C LEU A 148 7.67 -4.97 -2.65
N ARG A 149 7.53 -4.56 -3.92
CA ARG A 149 8.50 -3.68 -4.57
C ARG A 149 8.50 -2.33 -3.84
N PRO A 150 9.67 -1.81 -3.43
CA PRO A 150 9.73 -0.47 -2.87
C PRO A 150 9.16 0.51 -3.90
N LEU A 151 8.32 1.42 -3.42
CA LEU A 151 7.83 2.51 -4.26
C LEU A 151 9.04 3.26 -4.86
N PRO A 152 8.97 3.67 -6.14
CA PRO A 152 10.03 4.48 -6.71
C PRO A 152 10.24 5.71 -5.83
N GLU A 153 11.49 6.04 -5.56
CA GLU A 153 11.82 7.24 -4.79
C GLU A 153 11.16 8.46 -5.47
N PRO A 154 10.51 9.34 -4.69
CA PRO A 154 9.86 10.51 -5.26
C PRO A 154 10.93 11.37 -5.96
N ASP A 155 10.69 11.69 -7.23
CA ASP A 155 11.58 12.58 -7.97
C ASP A 155 11.51 13.99 -7.38
N LEU A 156 12.46 14.28 -6.49
CA LEU A 156 12.57 15.56 -5.79
C LEU A 156 12.72 16.74 -6.76
N LYS A 157 13.24 16.51 -7.97
CA LYS A 157 13.31 17.55 -9.01
C LYS A 157 11.94 17.84 -9.57
N ALA A 158 11.18 16.81 -9.92
CA ALA A 158 9.81 16.97 -10.41
C ALA A 158 8.91 17.68 -9.38
N LEU A 159 9.05 17.33 -8.10
CA LEU A 159 8.36 18.01 -6.99
C LEU A 159 8.79 19.47 -6.85
N GLY A 160 10.11 19.75 -6.90
CA GLY A 160 10.63 21.11 -6.84
C GLY A 160 10.17 21.99 -8.02
N ASP A 161 10.09 21.41 -9.22
CA ASP A 161 9.57 22.12 -10.40
C ASP A 161 8.06 22.35 -10.31
N LEU A 162 7.31 21.42 -9.71
CA LEU A 162 5.88 21.62 -9.43
C LEU A 162 5.67 22.74 -8.41
N GLN A 163 6.46 22.77 -7.34
CA GLN A 163 6.40 23.81 -6.32
C GLN A 163 6.66 25.19 -6.91
N LYS A 164 7.68 25.34 -7.76
CA LYS A 164 7.95 26.62 -8.45
C LYS A 164 6.78 27.07 -9.33
N LYS A 165 6.09 26.14 -10.00
CA LYS A 165 4.90 26.47 -10.81
C LYS A 165 3.74 26.94 -9.93
N VAL A 166 3.54 26.30 -8.78
CA VAL A 166 2.52 26.70 -7.80
C VAL A 166 2.83 28.07 -7.23
N ASP A 167 4.07 28.31 -6.78
CA ASP A 167 4.49 29.60 -6.23
C ASP A 167 4.31 30.75 -7.25
N LYS A 168 4.64 30.49 -8.52
CA LYS A 168 4.41 31.45 -9.60
C LYS A 168 2.92 31.73 -9.81
N ALA A 169 2.08 30.69 -9.84
CA ALA A 169 0.64 30.84 -10.00
C ALA A 169 -0.01 31.59 -8.83
N ILE A 170 0.46 31.36 -7.60
CA ILE A 170 0.02 32.10 -6.41
C ILE A 170 0.42 33.58 -6.54
N GLY A 171 1.65 33.87 -6.95
CA GLY A 171 2.11 35.24 -7.17
C GLY A 171 1.27 35.98 -8.21
N GLU A 172 0.97 35.33 -9.35
CA GLU A 172 0.09 35.89 -10.39
C GLU A 172 -1.34 36.12 -9.85
N ALA A 173 -1.88 35.18 -9.08
CA ALA A 173 -3.22 35.32 -8.49
C ALA A 173 -3.29 36.45 -7.46
N MET A 174 -2.25 36.62 -6.63
CA MET A 174 -2.16 37.74 -5.67
C MET A 174 -2.08 39.08 -6.38
N SER A 175 -1.26 39.20 -7.43
CA SER A 175 -1.18 40.42 -8.23
C SER A 175 -2.53 40.78 -8.87
N ILE A 176 -3.22 39.80 -9.46
CA ILE A 176 -4.56 40.01 -10.03
C ILE A 176 -5.55 40.44 -8.94
N HIS A 177 -5.43 39.90 -7.72
CA HIS A 177 -6.29 40.27 -6.60
C HIS A 177 -6.05 41.71 -6.15
N GLU A 178 -4.79 42.15 -6.07
CA GLU A 178 -4.43 43.53 -5.74
C GLU A 178 -4.97 44.50 -6.81
N ASP A 179 -4.79 44.19 -8.09
CA ASP A 179 -5.32 44.97 -9.20
C ASP A 179 -6.86 45.08 -9.11
N LEU A 180 -7.55 43.97 -8.83
CA LEU A 180 -9.01 43.95 -8.67
C LEU A 180 -9.46 44.86 -7.50
N ILE A 181 -8.76 44.83 -6.37
CA ILE A 181 -9.05 45.70 -5.22
C ILE A 181 -8.88 47.17 -5.62
N MET A 182 -7.82 47.50 -6.37
CA MET A 182 -7.60 48.87 -6.85
C MET A 182 -8.72 49.31 -7.79
N SER A 183 -9.07 48.50 -8.80
CA SER A 183 -10.18 48.82 -9.71
C SER A 183 -11.53 48.97 -9.00
N LEU A 184 -11.80 48.18 -7.95
CA LEU A 184 -13.01 48.31 -7.15
C LEU A 184 -13.03 49.60 -6.32
N ARG A 185 -11.88 50.03 -5.79
CA ARG A 185 -11.77 51.33 -5.09
C ARG A 185 -11.99 52.49 -6.04
N GLU A 186 -11.39 52.45 -7.22
CA GLU A 186 -11.60 53.46 -8.26
C GLU A 186 -13.07 53.52 -8.69
N LEU A 187 -13.75 52.37 -8.80
CA LEU A 187 -15.18 52.32 -9.08
C LEU A 187 -16.01 52.99 -7.97
N ASP A 188 -15.71 52.69 -6.70
CA ASP A 188 -16.40 53.31 -5.55
C ASP A 188 -16.18 54.83 -5.50
N ASP A 189 -14.96 55.30 -5.78
CA ASP A 189 -14.66 56.73 -5.88
C ASP A 189 -15.40 57.40 -7.05
N LEU A 190 -15.49 56.74 -8.21
CA LEU A 190 -16.28 57.21 -9.35
C LEU A 190 -17.78 57.27 -9.03
N LEU A 191 -18.32 56.29 -8.32
CA LEU A 191 -19.73 56.28 -7.87
C LEU A 191 -20.01 57.41 -6.87
N LYS A 192 -19.08 57.69 -5.95
CA LYS A 192 -19.19 58.85 -5.03
C LYS A 192 -19.15 60.17 -5.79
N GLN A 193 -18.25 60.30 -6.78
CA GLN A 193 -18.21 61.46 -7.66
C GLN A 193 -19.51 61.61 -8.45
N GLU A 194 -20.05 60.51 -9.01
CA GLU A 194 -21.33 60.50 -9.70
C GLU A 194 -22.48 60.93 -8.78
N ALA A 195 -22.59 60.38 -7.57
CA ALA A 195 -23.60 60.78 -6.58
C ALA A 195 -23.50 62.28 -6.24
N SER A 196 -22.27 62.81 -6.11
CA SER A 196 -22.05 64.25 -5.85
C SER A 196 -22.39 65.15 -7.05
N LEU A 197 -22.14 64.68 -8.28
CA LEU A 197 -22.44 65.40 -9.53
C LEU A 197 -23.92 65.31 -9.92
N LEU A 198 -24.60 64.20 -9.62
CA LEU A 198 -26.04 64.04 -9.78
C LEU A 198 -26.82 64.88 -8.74
N ALA A 199 -26.27 65.07 -7.54
CA ALA A 199 -26.82 66.01 -6.55
C ALA A 199 -26.73 67.48 -7.01
N GLY A 200 -25.88 67.80 -7.98
CA GLY A 200 -25.72 69.13 -8.59
C GLY A 200 -25.80 69.07 -10.11
N THR A 201 -27.02 68.88 -10.64
CA THR A 201 -27.35 68.71 -12.08
C THR A 201 -26.39 69.35 -13.10
N SER A 202 -25.80 68.55 -14.00
CA SER A 202 -25.45 68.97 -15.36
C SER A 202 -25.22 67.78 -16.30
N MET A 203 -25.94 67.78 -17.43
CA MET A 203 -25.82 66.84 -18.56
C MET A 203 -24.37 66.66 -19.07
N ALA A 204 -23.47 67.62 -18.82
CA ALA A 204 -22.07 67.55 -19.21
C ALA A 204 -21.23 66.56 -18.39
N GLY A 205 -21.58 66.31 -17.12
CA GLY A 205 -20.89 65.34 -16.26
C GLY A 205 -21.19 63.89 -16.69
N ASN A 206 -22.42 63.64 -17.14
CA ASN A 206 -22.92 62.31 -17.51
C ASN A 206 -22.09 61.67 -18.64
N GLY A 207 -21.61 62.46 -19.61
CA GLY A 207 -20.83 61.95 -20.75
C GLY A 207 -19.37 61.57 -20.42
N ARG A 208 -18.77 62.19 -19.40
CA ARG A 208 -17.38 61.89 -18.98
C ARG A 208 -17.34 60.69 -18.04
N ILE A 209 -18.30 60.63 -17.11
CA ILE A 209 -18.50 59.52 -16.17
C ILE A 209 -18.86 58.25 -16.93
N LYS A 210 -19.78 58.31 -17.90
CA LYS A 210 -20.17 57.13 -18.68
C LYS A 210 -18.98 56.48 -19.41
N ARG A 211 -18.06 57.29 -19.96
CA ARG A 211 -16.83 56.77 -20.60
C ARG A 211 -15.87 56.13 -19.60
N GLN A 212 -15.72 56.71 -18.41
CA GLN A 212 -14.86 56.15 -17.36
C GLN A 212 -15.48 54.89 -16.74
N ALA A 213 -16.79 54.86 -16.49
CA ALA A 213 -17.51 53.69 -16.04
C ALA A 213 -17.48 52.56 -17.07
N GLU A 214 -17.62 52.88 -18.37
CA GLU A 214 -17.42 51.92 -19.44
C GLU A 214 -15.98 51.39 -19.46
N HIS A 215 -14.97 52.25 -19.29
CA HIS A 215 -13.56 51.81 -19.21
C HIS A 215 -13.32 50.84 -18.03
N VAL A 216 -13.77 51.20 -16.83
CA VAL A 216 -13.63 50.36 -15.62
C VAL A 216 -14.41 49.06 -15.76
N ARG A 217 -15.60 49.08 -16.38
CA ARG A 217 -16.36 47.87 -16.70
C ARG A 217 -15.58 46.95 -17.65
N HIS A 218 -14.94 47.49 -18.69
CA HIS A 218 -14.14 46.68 -19.61
C HIS A 218 -12.90 46.07 -18.91
N GLU A 219 -12.25 46.81 -18.00
CA GLU A 219 -11.17 46.24 -17.20
C GLU A 219 -11.64 45.16 -16.22
N LEU A 220 -12.77 45.36 -15.54
CA LEU A 220 -13.35 44.36 -14.64
C LEU A 220 -13.71 43.08 -15.38
N VAL A 221 -14.31 43.17 -16.57
CA VAL A 221 -14.61 42.00 -17.41
C VAL A 221 -13.31 41.28 -17.80
N ARG A 222 -12.28 42.02 -18.23
CA ARG A 222 -10.98 41.45 -18.59
C ARG A 222 -10.28 40.76 -17.41
N LEU A 223 -10.38 41.33 -16.20
CA LEU A 223 -9.81 40.74 -14.98
C LEU A 223 -10.57 39.48 -14.54
N LEU A 224 -11.90 39.47 -14.67
CA LEU A 224 -12.73 38.30 -14.41
C LEU A 224 -12.42 37.15 -15.37
N GLU A 225 -12.24 37.44 -16.66
CA GLU A 225 -11.81 36.45 -17.66
C GLU A 225 -10.44 35.86 -17.32
N LYS A 226 -9.48 36.68 -16.89
CA LYS A 226 -8.16 36.21 -16.43
C LYS A 226 -8.25 35.35 -15.16
N GLN A 227 -9.10 35.72 -14.21
CA GLN A 227 -9.33 34.93 -12.99
C GLN A 227 -9.94 33.57 -13.31
N GLU A 228 -10.83 33.49 -14.31
CA GLU A 228 -11.45 32.25 -14.75
C GLU A 228 -10.43 31.32 -15.45
N VAL A 229 -9.48 31.89 -16.21
CA VAL A 229 -8.32 31.14 -16.74
C VAL A 229 -7.45 30.59 -15.61
N CYS A 230 -7.21 31.36 -14.54
CA CYS A 230 -6.47 30.88 -13.37
C CYS A 230 -7.21 29.75 -12.63
N ARG A 231 -8.56 29.79 -12.57
CA ARG A 231 -9.38 28.68 -12.02
C ARG A 231 -9.31 27.40 -12.84
N GLN A 232 -9.04 27.49 -14.14
CA GLN A 232 -8.93 26.33 -15.03
C GLN A 232 -7.58 25.62 -14.95
N ILE A 233 -6.61 26.14 -14.17
CA ILE A 233 -5.36 25.44 -13.86
C ILE A 233 -5.70 24.23 -12.98
N LYS A 234 -6.02 23.12 -13.64
CA LYS A 234 -6.12 21.80 -12.99
C LYS A 234 -4.71 21.38 -12.62
N ILE A 235 -4.40 21.38 -11.33
CA ILE A 235 -3.26 20.62 -10.82
C ILE A 235 -3.61 19.16 -11.12
N PRO A 236 -2.85 18.45 -11.98
CA PRO A 236 -3.03 17.02 -12.09
C PRO A 236 -2.70 16.47 -10.70
N VAL A 237 -3.75 16.06 -9.98
CA VAL A 237 -3.58 15.15 -8.86
C VAL A 237 -3.02 13.90 -9.52
N ALA A 238 -1.69 13.76 -9.48
CA ALA A 238 -1.07 12.48 -9.73
C ALA A 238 -1.84 11.50 -8.85
N ARG A 239 -2.47 10.50 -9.45
CA ARG A 239 -2.97 9.36 -8.67
C ARG A 239 -1.70 8.70 -8.15
N TRP A 240 -1.40 8.98 -6.88
CA TRP A 240 -0.36 8.31 -6.12
C TRP A 240 -0.89 6.93 -5.72
#